data_AF-A0A937I9N7-F1
#
_entry.id   AF-A0A937I9N7-F1
#
_cell.length_a   1.000
_cell.length_b   1.000
_cell.length_c   1.000
_cell.angle_alpha   90.00
_cell.angle_beta   90.00
_cell.angle_gamma   90.00
#
_symmetry.space_group_name_H-M   'P 1'
#
loop_
_entity.id
_entity.type
_entity.pdbx_description
1 polymer ?
#
loop_
_entity_poly.entity_id
_entity_poly.type
_entity_poly.pdbx_seq_one_letter_code
_entity_poly.pdbx_strand_id
1 'polypeptide(L)'
;MNSTEQSLVNIPVEDQITLPDGAVVGSWNGDHIKDLQKEIQRIQSEQKSNGSPRSNFVTKFGVPHQEQVPIHLKDFIAYIIWGVDKFGQALVASRANRIEEVDYISEWVGNTLAQDAKNRAVDPNSGCK
;
A
#
# COMPACT_ATOMS: atom_id res chain seq x y z
N MET A 1 18.76 -30.11 5.96
CA MET A 1 17.74 -29.45 5.09
C MET A 1 17.06 -28.42 5.97
N ASN A 2 17.20 -27.15 5.63
CA ASN A 2 16.88 -26.02 6.50
C ASN A 2 15.37 -25.86 6.67
N SER A 3 14.91 -25.74 7.91
CA SER A 3 13.50 -25.51 8.30
C SER A 3 12.93 -24.18 7.79
N THR A 4 13.75 -23.32 7.19
CA THR A 4 13.36 -22.00 6.69
C THR A 4 12.67 -22.04 5.32
N GLU A 5 12.94 -23.06 4.49
CA GLU A 5 12.34 -23.16 3.14
C GLU A 5 10.89 -23.65 3.13
N GLN A 6 10.39 -24.18 4.27
CA GLN A 6 9.01 -24.68 4.38
C GLN A 6 7.97 -23.60 4.71
N SER A 7 8.38 -22.36 5.03
CA SER A 7 7.44 -21.31 5.46
C SER A 7 6.76 -20.54 4.32
N LEU A 8 7.28 -20.61 3.09
CA LEU A 8 6.73 -19.84 1.95
C LEU A 8 5.79 -20.68 1.06
N VAL A 9 5.69 -21.99 1.29
CA VAL A 9 4.96 -22.92 0.41
C VAL A 9 3.45 -22.94 0.63
N ASN A 10 2.93 -22.18 1.61
CA ASN A 10 1.53 -22.28 2.02
C ASN A 10 0.80 -20.92 2.17
N ILE A 11 1.35 -19.86 1.57
CA ILE A 11 0.68 -18.55 1.52
C ILE A 11 -0.25 -18.54 0.30
N PRO A 12 -1.58 -18.37 0.47
CA PRO A 12 -2.50 -18.19 -0.66
C PRO A 12 -2.01 -17.10 -1.61
N VAL A 13 -2.10 -17.31 -2.92
CA VAL A 13 -1.53 -16.39 -3.92
C VAL A 13 -2.16 -15.00 -3.79
N GLU A 14 -3.45 -14.96 -3.49
CA GLU A 14 -4.24 -13.75 -3.24
C GLU A 14 -3.78 -12.95 -2.01
N ASP A 15 -3.06 -13.58 -1.07
CA ASP A 15 -2.60 -12.97 0.19
C ASP A 15 -1.12 -12.56 0.13
N GLN A 16 -0.41 -12.81 -0.97
CA GLN A 16 1.04 -12.58 -1.05
C GLN A 16 1.39 -11.10 -1.21
N ILE A 17 2.33 -10.62 -0.39
CA ILE A 17 2.97 -9.32 -0.57
C ILE A 17 4.22 -9.50 -1.43
N THR A 18 4.29 -8.77 -2.53
CA THR A 18 5.35 -8.91 -3.54
C THR A 18 6.21 -7.64 -3.69
N LEU A 19 7.44 -7.84 -4.12
CA LEU A 19 8.33 -6.77 -4.58
C LEU A 19 8.13 -6.48 -6.08
N PRO A 20 8.66 -5.37 -6.61
CA PRO A 20 8.59 -5.05 -8.04
C PRO A 20 9.19 -6.12 -8.97
N ASP A 21 10.11 -6.96 -8.47
CA ASP A 21 10.71 -8.07 -9.20
C ASP A 21 9.92 -9.39 -9.09
N GLY A 22 8.78 -9.37 -8.40
CA GLY A 22 7.91 -10.53 -8.17
C GLY A 22 8.27 -11.40 -6.97
N ALA A 23 9.33 -11.06 -6.21
CA ALA A 23 9.68 -11.81 -5.00
C ALA A 23 8.60 -11.66 -3.91
N VAL A 24 8.17 -12.78 -3.34
CA VAL A 24 7.24 -12.80 -2.19
C VAL A 24 8.02 -12.51 -0.92
N VAL A 25 7.60 -11.49 -0.16
CA VAL A 25 8.30 -11.00 1.03
C VAL A 25 7.45 -11.01 2.29
N GLY A 26 6.17 -11.33 2.16
CA GLY A 26 5.24 -11.42 3.28
C GLY A 26 3.84 -11.78 2.80
N SER A 27 2.88 -11.63 3.69
CA SER A 27 1.48 -11.92 3.40
C SER A 27 0.52 -11.09 4.21
N TRP A 28 -0.66 -10.81 3.66
CA TRP A 28 -1.78 -10.22 4.38
C TRP A 28 -3.09 -10.68 3.74
N ASN A 29 -4.05 -11.11 4.57
CA ASN A 29 -5.31 -11.73 4.17
C ASN A 29 -6.50 -10.74 4.03
N GLY A 30 -6.22 -9.44 4.05
CA GLY A 30 -7.23 -8.39 3.93
C GLY A 30 -8.08 -8.15 5.17
N ASP A 31 -7.80 -8.82 6.30
CA ASP A 31 -8.75 -8.83 7.43
C ASP A 31 -8.59 -7.62 8.35
N HIS A 32 -7.44 -7.47 9.03
CA HIS A 32 -7.18 -6.36 9.92
C HIS A 32 -6.03 -5.48 9.43
N ILE A 33 -6.27 -4.17 9.32
CA ILE A 33 -5.29 -3.23 8.78
C ILE A 33 -4.01 -3.13 9.63
N LYS A 34 -4.13 -3.38 10.94
CA LYS A 34 -3.00 -3.38 11.88
C LYS A 34 -2.02 -4.50 11.56
N ASP A 35 -2.47 -5.61 11.01
CA ASP A 35 -1.61 -6.72 10.63
C ASP A 35 -0.84 -6.36 9.36
N LEU A 36 -1.50 -5.74 8.38
CA LEU A 36 -0.80 -5.15 7.22
C LEU A 36 0.25 -4.13 7.66
N GLN A 37 -0.10 -3.22 8.58
CA GLN A 37 0.83 -2.21 9.07
C GLN A 37 2.09 -2.83 9.68
N LYS A 38 1.92 -3.81 10.59
CA LYS A 38 3.03 -4.52 11.21
C LYS A 38 3.88 -5.23 10.16
N GLU A 39 3.25 -5.88 9.19
CA GLU A 39 3.95 -6.66 8.18
C GLU A 39 4.75 -5.77 7.23
N ILE A 40 4.18 -4.66 6.75
CA ILE A 40 4.91 -3.69 5.92
C ILE A 40 6.10 -3.07 6.69
N GLN A 41 5.92 -2.76 7.98
CA GLN A 41 7.01 -2.25 8.82
C GLN A 41 8.11 -3.30 9.04
N ARG A 42 7.74 -4.57 9.22
CA ARG A 42 8.68 -5.70 9.30
C ARG A 42 9.48 -5.82 8.01
N ILE A 43 8.81 -5.85 6.85
CA ILE A 43 9.44 -5.95 5.52
C ILE A 43 10.40 -4.78 5.28
N GLN A 44 9.95 -3.54 5.49
CA GLN A 44 10.80 -2.36 5.29
C GLN A 44 12.03 -2.36 6.20
N SER A 45 11.89 -2.83 7.44
CA SER A 45 13.01 -2.94 8.39
C SER A 45 14.01 -4.01 7.97
N GLU A 46 13.53 -5.15 7.46
CA GLU A 46 14.35 -6.22 6.91
C GLU A 46 15.11 -5.76 5.66
N GLN A 47 14.42 -5.15 4.69
CA GLN A 47 15.03 -4.60 3.46
C GLN A 47 16.11 -3.56 3.78
N LYS A 48 15.86 -2.68 4.74
CA LYS A 48 16.85 -1.71 5.21
C LYS A 48 18.06 -2.39 5.85
N SER A 49 17.84 -3.41 6.68
CA SER A 49 18.92 -4.12 7.38
C SER A 49 19.78 -4.95 6.42
N ASN A 50 19.17 -5.48 5.35
CA ASN A 50 19.85 -6.22 4.29
C ASN A 50 20.55 -5.32 3.27
N GLY A 51 20.51 -4.00 3.45
CA GLY A 51 21.17 -3.04 2.55
C GLY A 51 20.51 -2.93 1.18
N SER A 52 19.25 -3.33 1.04
CA SER A 52 18.54 -3.21 -0.23
C SER A 52 18.45 -1.74 -0.67
N PRO A 53 18.65 -1.43 -1.96
CA PRO A 53 18.43 -0.08 -2.46
C PRO A 53 16.94 0.27 -2.32
N ARG A 54 16.63 1.54 -2.05
CA ARG A 54 15.24 2.01 -1.88
C ARG A 54 14.35 1.72 -3.09
N SER A 55 14.92 1.63 -4.30
CA SER A 55 14.19 1.25 -5.52
C SER A 55 13.56 -0.14 -5.46
N ASN A 56 14.09 -1.02 -4.59
CA ASN A 56 13.63 -2.40 -4.45
C ASN A 56 12.72 -2.57 -3.22
N PHE A 57 12.36 -1.46 -2.55
CA PHE A 57 11.51 -1.55 -1.38
C PHE A 57 10.10 -1.98 -1.78
N VAL A 58 9.41 -2.64 -0.85
CA VAL A 58 7.99 -2.94 -1.00
C VAL A 58 7.22 -1.64 -1.28
N THR A 59 6.30 -1.69 -2.23
CA THR A 59 5.45 -0.55 -2.60
C THR A 59 3.98 -0.93 -2.44
N LYS A 60 3.08 0.06 -2.42
CA LYS A 60 1.63 -0.20 -2.37
C LYS A 60 1.13 -1.15 -3.46
N PHE A 61 1.80 -1.22 -4.61
CA PHE A 61 1.40 -2.05 -5.74
C PHE A 61 1.64 -3.54 -5.51
N GLY A 62 2.53 -3.88 -4.57
CA GLY A 62 2.78 -5.26 -4.17
C GLY A 62 1.89 -5.73 -3.03
N VAL A 63 0.99 -4.89 -2.50
CA VAL A 63 0.07 -5.27 -1.42
C VAL A 63 -1.15 -5.96 -2.01
N PRO A 64 -1.59 -7.13 -1.48
CA PRO A 64 -2.77 -7.84 -1.95
C PRO A 64 -4.07 -7.10 -1.65
N HIS A 65 -5.19 -7.69 -2.07
CA HIS A 65 -6.55 -7.24 -1.79
C HIS A 65 -6.92 -5.82 -2.27
N GLN A 66 -6.35 -5.39 -3.40
CA GLN A 66 -6.64 -4.07 -3.98
C GLN A 66 -8.11 -3.91 -4.44
N GLU A 67 -8.86 -5.01 -4.55
CA GLU A 67 -10.31 -5.01 -4.74
C GLU A 67 -11.07 -4.42 -3.55
N GLN A 68 -10.51 -4.44 -2.34
CA GLN A 68 -11.12 -3.85 -1.14
C GLN A 68 -11.01 -2.32 -1.12
N VAL A 69 -10.10 -1.74 -1.90
CA VAL A 69 -9.98 -0.28 -2.04
C VAL A 69 -11.16 0.26 -2.84
N PRO A 70 -11.96 1.20 -2.28
CA PRO A 70 -13.07 1.80 -3.00
C PRO A 70 -12.64 2.46 -4.32
N ILE A 71 -13.46 2.32 -5.35
CA ILE A 71 -13.12 2.75 -6.72
C ILE A 71 -12.72 4.23 -6.79
N HIS A 72 -13.41 5.11 -6.06
CA HIS A 72 -13.13 6.55 -6.03
C HIS A 72 -11.83 6.90 -5.30
N LEU A 73 -11.29 5.98 -4.50
CA LEU A 73 -10.00 6.15 -3.81
C LEU A 73 -8.82 5.60 -4.61
N LYS A 74 -9.04 4.77 -5.63
CA LYS A 74 -7.94 4.21 -6.45
C LYS A 74 -7.17 5.28 -7.20
N ASP A 75 -7.86 6.34 -7.63
CA ASP A 75 -7.29 7.49 -8.32
C ASP A 75 -6.95 8.66 -7.38
N PHE A 76 -7.07 8.47 -6.06
CA PHE A 76 -6.84 9.53 -5.09
C PHE A 76 -5.33 9.74 -4.86
N ILE A 77 -4.82 10.89 -5.28
CA ILE A 77 -3.38 11.17 -5.31
C ILE A 77 -2.83 11.80 -4.02
N ALA A 78 -3.67 12.38 -3.17
CA ALA A 78 -3.19 13.12 -2.00
C ALA A 78 -2.63 12.21 -0.89
N TYR A 79 -3.07 10.94 -0.84
CA TYR A 79 -2.49 9.93 0.04
C TYR A 79 -2.09 8.68 -0.74
N ILE A 80 -0.93 8.13 -0.36
CA ILE A 80 -0.61 6.74 -0.66
C ILE A 80 -1.54 5.88 0.20
N ILE A 81 -2.38 5.07 -0.43
CA ILE A 81 -3.16 4.01 0.20
C ILE A 81 -2.44 2.70 -0.08
N TRP A 82 -2.06 1.97 0.98
CA TRP A 82 -1.39 0.68 0.88
C TRP A 82 -2.41 -0.45 0.72
N GLY A 83 -3.47 -0.41 1.52
CA GLY A 83 -4.58 -1.35 1.51
C GLY A 83 -5.72 -0.82 2.36
N VAL A 84 -6.90 -1.41 2.16
CA VAL A 84 -8.12 -1.17 2.95
C VAL A 84 -8.56 -2.53 3.48
N ASP A 85 -8.84 -2.63 4.77
CA ASP A 85 -9.30 -3.87 5.39
C ASP A 85 -10.82 -4.05 5.29
N LYS A 86 -11.32 -5.25 5.65
CA LYS A 86 -12.76 -5.57 5.63
C LYS A 86 -13.62 -4.71 6.56
N PHE A 87 -13.00 -3.98 7.48
CA PHE A 87 -13.68 -3.12 8.46
C PHE A 87 -13.69 -1.65 8.05
N GLY A 88 -13.19 -1.32 6.85
CA GLY A 88 -13.17 0.05 6.33
C GLY A 88 -12.01 0.89 6.85
N GLN A 89 -10.95 0.27 7.38
CA GLN A 89 -9.74 0.98 7.79
C GLN A 89 -8.67 0.91 6.70
N ALA A 90 -8.04 2.06 6.41
CA ALA A 90 -7.04 2.21 5.37
C ALA A 90 -5.66 2.47 5.96
N LEU A 91 -4.65 1.74 5.48
CA LEU A 91 -3.25 2.02 5.79
C LEU A 91 -2.72 3.07 4.81
N VAL A 92 -2.29 4.21 5.34
CA VAL A 92 -1.94 5.37 4.52
C VAL A 92 -0.54 5.92 4.80
N ALA A 93 -0.18 6.95 4.02
CA ALA A 93 1.09 7.67 4.03
C ALA A 93 2.28 6.88 3.46
N SER A 94 3.32 7.59 3.02
CA SER A 94 4.48 7.00 2.34
C SER A 94 5.25 5.98 3.18
N ARG A 95 5.12 6.02 4.52
CA ARG A 95 5.78 5.12 5.46
C ARG A 95 4.85 4.03 6.02
N ALA A 96 3.62 3.90 5.53
CA ALA A 96 2.65 2.92 6.02
C ALA A 96 2.49 2.98 7.56
N ASN A 97 2.44 4.19 8.11
CA ASN A 97 2.52 4.43 9.56
C ASN A 97 1.29 5.15 10.13
N ARG A 98 0.27 5.38 9.31
CA ARG A 98 -1.01 5.97 9.71
C ARG A 98 -2.14 5.06 9.26
N ILE A 99 -3.16 4.96 10.09
CA ILE A 99 -4.41 4.27 9.79
C ILE A 99 -5.52 5.31 9.86
N GLU A 100 -6.37 5.33 8.86
CA GLU A 100 -7.51 6.25 8.75
C GLU A 100 -8.76 5.47 8.36
N GLU A 101 -9.93 6.01 8.68
CA GLU A 101 -11.21 5.48 8.20
C GLU A 101 -11.40 5.81 6.71
N VAL A 102 -11.91 4.86 5.92
CA VAL A 102 -12.24 5.07 4.50
C VAL A 102 -13.23 6.22 4.33
N ASP A 103 -14.21 6.34 5.22
CA ASP A 103 -15.20 7.42 5.18
C ASP A 103 -14.53 8.78 5.31
N TYR A 104 -13.62 8.92 6.27
CA TYR A 104 -12.84 10.15 6.46
C TYR A 104 -12.03 10.50 5.20
N ILE A 105 -11.32 9.54 4.59
CA ILE A 105 -10.56 9.79 3.35
C ILE A 105 -11.51 10.19 2.21
N SER A 106 -12.68 9.57 2.12
CA SER A 106 -13.67 9.81 1.08
C SER A 106 -14.21 11.23 1.10
N GLU A 107 -14.37 11.84 2.29
CA GLU A 107 -14.73 13.25 2.43
C GLU A 107 -13.69 14.19 1.76
N TRP A 108 -12.40 13.83 1.75
CA TRP A 108 -11.36 14.61 1.08
C TRP A 108 -11.40 14.50 -0.44
N VAL A 109 -11.89 13.39 -1.00
CA VAL A 109 -12.01 13.19 -2.45
C VAL A 109 -13.09 14.09 -3.06
N GLY A 110 -14.14 14.38 -2.28
CA GLY A 110 -15.21 15.32 -2.64
C GLY A 110 -14.88 16.79 -2.37
N ASN A 111 -13.78 17.09 -1.69
CA ASN A 111 -13.37 18.46 -1.42
C ASN A 111 -12.68 19.06 -2.67
N THR A 112 -13.15 20.23 -3.11
CA THR A 112 -12.69 20.93 -4.33
C THR A 112 -11.17 21.06 -4.42
N LEU A 113 -10.47 21.14 -3.29
CA LEU A 113 -9.00 21.22 -3.23
C LEU A 113 -8.29 19.99 -3.82
N ALA A 114 -8.81 18.78 -3.61
CA ALA A 114 -8.21 17.55 -4.13
C ALA A 114 -8.45 17.40 -5.64
N GLN A 115 -9.64 17.80 -6.10
CA GLN A 115 -9.97 17.87 -7.52
C GLN A 115 -9.11 18.92 -8.23
N ASP A 116 -8.90 20.09 -7.62
CA ASP A 116 -8.04 21.14 -8.17
C ASP A 116 -6.55 20.74 -8.22
N ALA A 117 -6.08 19.93 -7.27
CA ALA A 117 -4.73 19.38 -7.29
C ALA A 117 -4.56 18.34 -8.42
N LYS A 118 -5.56 17.45 -8.60
CA LYS A 118 -5.59 16.49 -9.72
C LYS A 118 -5.60 17.22 -11.05
N ASN A 119 -6.45 18.24 -11.21
CA ASN A 119 -6.57 19.01 -12.45
C ASN A 119 -5.27 19.75 -12.79
N ARG A 120 -4.57 20.32 -11.79
CA ARG A 120 -3.26 20.94 -11.98
C ARG A 120 -2.16 19.96 -12.40
N ALA A 121 -2.17 18.74 -11.87
CA ALA A 121 -1.19 17.72 -12.24
C ALA A 121 -1.33 17.23 -13.69
N VAL A 122 -2.52 17.40 -14.29
CA VAL A 122 -2.83 16.96 -15.66
C VAL A 122 -2.76 18.11 -16.68
N ASP A 123 -2.72 19.37 -16.22
CA ASP A 123 -2.65 20.53 -17.08
C ASP A 123 -1.28 20.63 -17.79
N PRO A 124 -1.21 20.53 -19.13
CA PRO A 124 0.04 20.61 -19.88
C PRO A 124 0.73 21.98 -19.81
N ASN A 125 0.05 23.02 -19.30
CA ASN A 125 0.60 24.35 -19.05
C ASN A 125 0.96 24.61 -17.58
N SER A 126 0.76 23.64 -16.67
CA SER A 126 1.06 23.80 -15.25
C SER A 126 2.55 23.59 -14.94
N GLY A 127 3.40 24.41 -15.56
CA GLY A 127 4.70 24.92 -15.07
C GLY A 127 5.80 24.00 -14.51
N CYS A 128 5.57 22.72 -14.26
CA CYS A 128 6.56 21.79 -13.73
C CYS A 128 7.17 20.99 -14.89
N LYS A 129 8.16 21.59 -15.55
CA LYS A 129 9.24 20.87 -16.23
C LYS A 129 10.48 20.92 -15.38
#